data_AF-A0A6M3LVN3-F1
#
_entry.id   AF-A0A6M3LVN3-F1
#
_cell.length_a   1.000
_cell.length_b   1.000
_cell.length_c   1.000
_cell.angle_alpha   90.00
_cell.angle_beta   90.00
_cell.angle_gamma   90.00
#
_symmetry.space_group_name_H-M   'P 1'
#
loop_
_entity.id
_entity.type
_entity.pdbx_description
1 polymer ?
#
loop_
_entity_poly.entity_id
_entity_poly.type
_entity_poly.pdbx_seq_one_letter_code
_entity_poly.pdbx_strand_id
1 'polypeptide(L)' 'MTLRISDIETIISDHMGQQPYQITCSSCGEDLKFSLDFDSDYDLKLQVDPCECIKEEN' A
#
# COMPACT_ATOMS: atom_id res chain seq x y z
N MET A 1 14.20 21.88 -9.92
CA MET A 1 13.12 20.96 -10.29
C MET A 1 12.36 20.68 -9.01
N THR A 2 11.17 21.23 -8.85
CA THR A 2 10.38 21.08 -7.63
C THR A 2 9.34 20.01 -7.91
N LEU A 3 9.51 18.81 -7.33
CA LEU A 3 8.51 17.76 -7.40
C LEU A 3 7.35 18.14 -6.49
N ARG A 4 6.12 18.12 -7.00
CA ARG A 4 4.93 18.31 -6.15
C ARG A 4 4.67 17.01 -5.40
N ILE A 5 4.08 17.10 -4.21
CA ILE A 5 3.72 15.92 -3.41
C ILE A 5 2.83 14.95 -4.22
N SER A 6 1.90 15.48 -5.02
CA SER A 6 1.07 14.71 -5.95
C SER A 6 1.87 13.89 -6.97
N ASP A 7 3.01 14.41 -7.42
CA ASP A 7 3.87 13.71 -8.38
C ASP A 7 4.60 12.55 -7.69
N ILE A 8 4.99 12.75 -6.42
CA ILE A 8 5.64 11.74 -5.58
C ILE A 8 4.67 10.60 -5.27
N GLU A 9 3.43 10.91 -4.88
CA GLU A 9 2.37 9.92 -4.67
C GLU A 9 2.13 9.05 -5.91
N THR A 10 2.07 9.68 -7.09
CA THR A 10 1.89 8.97 -8.37
C THR A 10 3.06 8.03 -8.67
N ILE A 11 4.30 8.51 -8.52
CA ILE A 11 5.51 7.72 -8.76
C ILE A 11 5.57 6.50 -7.83
N ILE A 12 5.20 6.68 -6.56
CA ILE A 12 5.20 5.58 -5.58
C ILE A 12 4.09 4.59 -5.89
N SER A 13 2.88 5.07 -6.20
CA SER A 13 1.76 4.20 -6.59
C SER A 13 2.11 3.33 -7.80
N ASP A 14 2.69 3.93 -8.84
CA ASP A 14 3.15 3.20 -10.04
C ASP A 14 4.28 2.22 -9.71
N HIS A 15 5.23 2.62 -8.87
CA HIS A 15 6.32 1.75 -8.45
C HIS A 15 5.79 0.53 -7.67
N MET A 16 4.85 0.73 -6.74
CA MET A 16 4.23 -0.35 -5.97
C MET A 16 3.35 -1.26 -6.84
N GLY A 17 2.60 -0.70 -7.79
CA GLY A 17 1.79 -1.48 -8.74
C GLY A 17 2.62 -2.31 -9.74
N GLN A 18 3.88 -1.93 -9.96
CA GLN A 18 4.82 -2.65 -10.84
C GLN A 18 5.75 -3.61 -10.09
N GLN A 19 5.67 -3.68 -8.76
CA GLN A 19 6.52 -4.59 -8.00
C GLN A 19 6.11 -6.05 -8.22
N PRO A 20 7.07 -6.96 -8.44
CA PRO A 20 6.78 -8.36 -8.77
C PRO A 20 6.33 -9.20 -7.56
N TYR A 21 6.25 -8.61 -6.38
CA TYR A 21 5.88 -9.29 -5.15
C TYR A 21 4.45 -8.94 -4.77
N GLN A 22 3.58 -9.92 -4.97
CA GLN A 22 2.21 -9.89 -4.48
C GLN A 22 2.23 -10.25 -2.99
N ILE A 23 1.89 -9.29 -2.14
CA ILE A 23 1.81 -9.50 -0.70
C ILE A 23 0.39 -9.98 -0.39
N THR A 24 0.23 -11.28 -0.18
CA THR A 24 -1.06 -11.91 0.12
C THR A 24 -1.18 -12.27 1.59
N CYS A 25 -2.40 -12.25 2.10
CA CYS A 25 -2.71 -12.70 3.43
C CYS A 25 -2.52 -14.22 3.52
N SER A 26 -1.67 -14.69 4.41
CA SER A 26 -1.47 -16.14 4.61
C SER A 26 -2.72 -16.87 5.10
N SER A 27 -3.72 -16.16 5.64
CA SER A 27 -4.94 -16.73 6.20
C SER A 27 -6.07 -16.94 5.17
N CYS A 28 -6.18 -16.09 4.15
CA CYS A 28 -7.25 -16.18 3.14
C CYS A 28 -6.75 -16.13 1.69
N GLY A 29 -5.46 -15.88 1.47
CA GLY A 29 -4.88 -15.75 0.14
C GLY A 29 -5.23 -14.45 -0.58
N GLU A 30 -6.02 -13.56 0.03
CA GLU A 30 -6.36 -12.26 -0.55
C GLU A 30 -5.18 -11.30 -0.55
N ASP A 31 -5.17 -10.37 -1.50
CA ASP A 31 -4.17 -9.31 -1.57
C ASP A 31 -4.29 -8.38 -0.37
N LEU A 32 -3.16 -8.13 0.31
CA LEU A 32 -3.11 -7.18 1.41
C LEU A 32 -3.21 -5.75 0.86
N LYS A 33 -4.11 -4.98 1.46
CA LYS A 33 -4.22 -3.54 1.18
C LYS A 33 -3.06 -2.81 1.85
N PHE A 34 -2.51 -1.83 1.13
CA PHE A 34 -1.52 -0.92 1.66
C PHE A 34 -1.95 0.51 1.41
N SER A 35 -1.55 1.39 2.32
CA SER A 35 -1.73 2.83 2.21
C SER A 35 -0.38 3.53 2.36
N LEU A 36 -0.26 4.67 1.69
CA LEU A 36 0.86 5.58 1.84
C LEU A 36 0.44 6.65 2.84
N ASP A 37 1.22 6.82 3.90
CA ASP A 37 1.01 7.88 4.88
C ASP A 37 2.30 8.68 5.06
N PHE A 38 2.16 9.96 5.42
CA PHE A 38 3.28 10.83 5.74
C PHE A 38 3.29 11.04 7.25
N ASP A 39 4.40 10.71 7.92
CA ASP A 39 4.58 11.06 9.33
C ASP A 39 4.66 12.59 9.48
N SER A 40 4.55 13.07 10.71
CA SER A 40 4.81 14.44 11.17
C SER A 40 6.11 15.05 10.65
N ASP A 41 7.12 14.23 10.37
CA ASP A 41 8.40 14.64 9.77
C ASP A 41 8.39 14.65 8.23
N TYR A 42 7.22 14.45 7.61
CA TYR A 42 7.02 14.26 6.17
C TYR A 42 7.76 13.06 5.58
N ASP A 43 8.14 12.11 6.44
CA ASP A 43 8.70 10.84 6.01
C ASP A 43 7.59 9.92 5.50
N LEU A 44 7.86 9.30 4.35
CA LEU A 44 6.93 8.41 3.69
C LEU A 44 6.93 7.05 4.39
N LYS A 45 5.80 6.70 4.99
CA LYS A 45 5.60 5.44 5.69
C LYS A 45 4.65 4.56 4.88
N LEU A 46 5.08 3.33 4.63
CA LEU A 46 4.20 2.29 4.09
C LEU A 46 3.44 1.65 5.25
N GLN A 47 2.12 1.78 5.24
CA GLN A 47 1.27 1.11 6.20
C GLN A 47 0.57 -0.05 5.51
N VAL A 48 0.83 -1.26 6.00
CA VAL A 48 0.12 -2.47 5.57
C VAL A 48 -1.06 -2.63 6.50
N ASP A 49 -2.26 -2.64 5.94
CA ASP A 49 -3.47 -2.83 6.72
C ASP A 49 -3.57 -4.30 7.19
N PRO A 50 -4.15 -4.55 8.38
CA PRO A 50 -4.37 -5.91 8.84
C PRO A 50 -5.14 -6.74 7.81
N CYS A 51 -4.87 -8.04 7.75
CA CYS A 51 -5.69 -8.96 6.99
C CYS A 51 -7.15 -8.92 7.47
N GLU A 52 -8.02 -8.21 6.75
CA GLU A 52 -9.47 -8.30 6.92
C GLU A 52 -10.03 -9.34 5.97
N CYS A 53 -9.75 -10.62 6.25
CA CYS A 53 -10.38 -11.71 5.52
C CYS A 53 -11.88 -11.70 5.86
N ILE A 54 -12.72 -11.17 4.97
CA ILE A 54 -14.16 -11.28 5.11
C ILE A 54 -14.50 -12.76 4.94
N LYS A 55 -14.93 -13.42 6.02
CA LYS A 55 -15.58 -14.72 5.87
C LYS A 55 -16.89 -14.42 5.17
N GLU A 56 -16.99 -14.71 3.88
CA GLU A 56 -18.29 -14.84 3.24
C GLU A 56 -19.02 -15.98 3.97
N GLU A 57 -19.86 -15.63 4.95
CA GLU A 57 -20.81 -16.56 5.53
C GLU A 57 -21.84 -16.89 4.44
N ASN A 58 -21.75 -18.13 3.97
CA ASN A 58 -22.62 -18.79 3.00
C ASN A 58 -24.06 -18.90 3.52
#